data_AF-A0A1F2WM32-F1
#
_entry.id   AF-A0A1F2WM32-F1
#
_cell.length_a   1.000
_cell.length_b   1.000
_cell.length_c   1.000
_cell.angle_alpha   90.00
_cell.angle_beta   90.00
_cell.angle_gamma   90.00
#
_symmetry.space_group_name_H-M   'P 1'
#
loop_
_entity.id
_entity.type
_entity.pdbx_description
1 polymer ?
#
loop_
_entity_poly.entity_id
_entity_poly.type
_entity_poly.pdbx_seq_one_letter_code
_entity_poly.pdbx_strand_id
1 'polypeptide(L)'
;MNEGSQKDFTAYCGLCCQDCIPSKKRLFELIRELSFLASELHLDSYAELKTPNNPIFANYAIFESMLSELAWLECAAPCRLGGGKTECGIRDCAIARGYEGCWECAEMKECKRLMPLRAFHGRTIDENLDAIKECGIDDWSPKKGNHYPWS
;
A
#
# COMPACT_ATOMS: atom_id res chain seq x y z
N MET A 1 1.38 18.54 1.51
CA MET A 1 2.15 17.78 0.51
C MET A 1 3.48 17.45 1.17
N ASN A 2 3.88 16.18 1.25
CA ASN A 2 5.19 15.85 1.83
C ASN A 2 6.28 16.30 0.83
N GLU A 3 7.23 17.10 1.30
CA GLU A 3 8.45 17.49 0.57
C GLU A 3 9.32 16.24 0.38
N GLY A 4 9.22 15.60 -0.79
CA GLY A 4 10.03 14.44 -1.16
C GLY A 4 10.20 14.40 -2.67
N SER A 5 11.34 13.92 -3.13
CA SER A 5 11.64 13.73 -4.54
C SER A 5 10.84 12.56 -5.13
N GLN A 6 10.70 12.51 -6.46
CA GLN A 6 10.06 11.38 -7.14
C GLN A 6 10.73 10.04 -6.78
N LYS A 7 12.06 10.06 -6.61
CA LYS A 7 12.87 8.95 -6.14
C LYS A 7 12.46 8.43 -4.75
N ASP A 8 12.15 9.32 -3.81
CA ASP A 8 11.76 8.92 -2.45
C ASP A 8 10.45 8.12 -2.44
N PHE A 9 9.55 8.43 -3.37
CA PHE A 9 8.27 7.74 -3.52
C PHE A 9 8.33 6.52 -4.44
N THR A 10 9.42 6.33 -5.17
CA THR A 10 9.58 5.17 -6.07
C THR A 10 10.23 4.02 -5.30
N ALA A 11 9.46 2.96 -5.02
CA ALA A 11 9.94 1.77 -4.34
C ALA A 11 10.89 0.94 -5.23
N TYR A 12 11.70 0.08 -4.62
CA TYR A 12 12.62 -0.83 -5.34
C TYR A 12 11.94 -1.71 -6.39
N CYS A 13 10.66 -2.05 -6.19
CA CYS A 13 9.87 -2.84 -7.13
C CYS A 13 9.26 -2.04 -8.29
N GLY A 14 9.47 -0.71 -8.35
CA GLY A 14 8.89 0.17 -9.36
C GLY A 14 7.47 0.67 -9.04
N LEU A 15 6.91 0.33 -7.87
CA LEU A 15 5.65 0.93 -7.42
C LEU A 15 5.88 2.34 -6.87
N CYS A 16 4.93 3.25 -7.12
CA CYS A 16 4.92 4.57 -6.51
C CYS A 16 4.11 4.53 -5.19
N CYS A 17 4.76 4.85 -4.07
CA CYS A 17 4.15 4.85 -2.74
C CYS A 17 3.02 5.88 -2.61
N GLN A 18 3.04 6.97 -3.38
CA GLN A 18 1.98 7.98 -3.36
C GLN A 18 0.63 7.43 -3.79
N ASP A 19 0.60 6.36 -4.59
CA ASP A 19 -0.63 5.75 -5.10
C ASP A 19 -1.12 4.59 -4.23
N CYS A 20 -0.30 4.15 -3.28
CA CYS A 20 -0.60 3.05 -2.36
C CYS A 20 -1.67 3.47 -1.33
N ILE A 21 -2.62 2.58 -1.02
CA ILE A 21 -3.63 2.80 0.03
C ILE A 21 -2.97 3.08 1.39
N PRO A 22 -2.01 2.27 1.87
CA PRO A 22 -1.17 2.54 3.04
C PRO A 22 -0.56 3.95 3.19
N SER A 23 -0.38 4.73 2.12
CA SER A 23 0.17 6.09 2.23
C SER A 23 -0.89 7.18 2.44
N LYS A 24 -2.17 6.84 2.37
CA LYS A 24 -3.28 7.80 2.46
C LYS A 24 -3.58 8.17 3.91
N LYS A 25 -2.74 9.02 4.52
CA LYS A 25 -2.88 9.48 5.93
C LYS A 25 -4.32 9.83 6.33
N ARG A 26 -5.02 10.59 5.49
CA ARG A 26 -6.40 11.00 5.76
C ARG A 26 -7.37 9.82 5.94
N LEU A 27 -7.18 8.72 5.19
CA LEU A 27 -7.99 7.51 5.36
C LEU A 27 -7.80 6.92 6.75
N PHE A 28 -6.56 6.79 7.21
CA PHE A 28 -6.25 6.18 8.50
C PHE A 28 -6.61 7.08 9.70
N GLU A 29 -6.50 8.40 9.54
CA GLU A 29 -7.07 9.36 10.50
C GLU A 29 -8.58 9.13 10.67
N LEU A 30 -9.31 9.02 9.56
CA LEU A 30 -10.76 8.78 9.59
C LEU A 30 -11.12 7.42 10.18
N ILE A 31 -10.35 6.36 9.90
CA ILE A 31 -10.56 5.04 10.49
C ILE A 31 -10.43 5.09 12.01
N ARG A 32 -9.39 5.75 12.52
CA ARG A 32 -9.18 5.91 13.98
C ARG A 32 -10.24 6.79 14.61
N GLU A 33 -10.60 7.89 13.98
CA GLU A 33 -11.66 8.79 14.44
C GLU A 33 -13.00 8.07 14.52
N LEU A 34 -13.36 7.30 13.49
CA LEU A 34 -14.57 6.48 13.49
C LEU A 34 -14.54 5.42 14.59
N SER A 35 -13.40 4.73 14.78
CA SER A 35 -13.26 3.71 15.82
C SER A 35 -13.42 4.31 17.22
N PHE A 36 -12.83 5.48 17.46
CA PHE A 36 -12.99 6.23 18.70
C PHE A 36 -14.45 6.64 18.94
N LEU A 37 -15.07 7.30 17.96
CA LEU A 37 -16.48 7.73 18.07
C LEU A 37 -17.43 6.55 18.24
N ALA A 38 -17.16 5.42 17.60
CA ALA A 38 -17.97 4.22 17.74
C ALA A 38 -17.93 3.66 19.16
N SER A 39 -16.76 3.65 19.78
CA SER A 39 -16.58 3.25 21.17
C SER A 39 -17.24 4.24 22.14
N GLU A 40 -17.00 5.55 21.98
CA GLU A 40 -17.57 6.61 22.83
C GLU A 40 -19.10 6.63 22.81
N LEU A 41 -19.71 6.27 21.67
CA LEU A 41 -21.16 6.23 21.50
C LEU A 41 -21.78 4.86 21.84
N HIS A 42 -20.98 3.88 22.28
CA HIS A 42 -21.42 2.51 22.54
C HIS A 42 -22.19 1.90 21.35
N LEU A 43 -21.63 2.03 20.14
CA LEU A 43 -22.26 1.52 18.92
C LEU A 43 -22.44 0.00 18.92
N ASP A 44 -21.64 -0.73 19.70
CA ASP A 44 -21.81 -2.15 20.00
C ASP A 44 -23.17 -2.43 20.65
N SER A 45 -23.48 -1.72 21.74
CA SER A 45 -24.75 -1.82 22.46
C SER A 45 -25.91 -1.39 21.56
N TYR A 46 -25.72 -0.34 20.75
CA TYR A 46 -26.72 0.10 19.78
C TYR A 46 -26.98 -0.96 18.70
N ALA A 47 -25.94 -1.65 18.22
CA ALA A 47 -26.06 -2.72 17.24
C ALA A 47 -26.81 -3.94 17.82
N GLU A 48 -26.56 -4.31 19.07
CA GLU A 48 -27.32 -5.36 19.76
C GLU A 48 -28.81 -5.05 19.81
N LEU A 49 -29.18 -3.81 20.17
CA LEU A 49 -30.59 -3.36 20.19
C LEU A 49 -31.25 -3.39 18.80
N LYS A 50 -30.48 -3.20 17.72
CA LYS A 50 -30.99 -3.20 16.34
C LYS A 50 -31.10 -4.60 15.75
N THR A 51 -30.31 -5.56 16.24
CA THR A 51 -30.22 -6.92 15.72
C THR A 51 -31.57 -7.62 15.54
N PRO A 52 -32.55 -7.53 16.47
CA PRO A 52 -33.86 -8.18 16.30
C PRO A 52 -34.62 -7.71 15.04
N ASN A 53 -34.41 -6.46 14.60
CA ASN A 53 -35.11 -5.88 13.46
C ASN A 53 -34.25 -5.86 12.18
N ASN A 54 -32.93 -6.00 12.32
CA ASN A 54 -32.00 -6.07 11.19
C ASN A 54 -30.78 -6.94 11.58
N PRO A 55 -30.69 -8.18 11.07
CA PRO A 55 -29.65 -9.12 11.46
C PRO A 55 -28.25 -8.73 11.00
N ILE A 56 -28.09 -7.75 10.09
CA ILE A 56 -26.76 -7.25 9.70
C ILE A 56 -25.99 -6.72 10.91
N PHE A 57 -26.69 -6.11 11.87
CA PHE A 57 -26.08 -5.55 13.08
C PHE A 57 -25.42 -6.61 13.99
N ALA A 58 -25.78 -7.89 13.85
CA ALA A 58 -25.08 -8.97 14.55
C ALA A 58 -23.59 -9.09 14.14
N ASN A 59 -23.20 -8.51 12.99
CA ASN A 59 -21.83 -8.52 12.51
C ASN A 59 -21.00 -7.33 13.02
N TYR A 60 -21.48 -6.56 14.00
CA TYR A 60 -20.77 -5.37 14.49
C TYR A 60 -19.34 -5.68 14.96
N ALA A 61 -19.13 -6.79 15.68
CA ALA A 61 -17.79 -7.21 16.11
C ALA A 61 -16.83 -7.47 14.92
N ILE A 62 -17.36 -7.96 13.79
CA ILE A 62 -16.58 -8.15 12.56
C ILE A 62 -16.21 -6.79 11.96
N PHE A 63 -17.14 -5.84 11.94
CA PHE A 63 -16.88 -4.47 11.49
C PHE A 63 -15.79 -3.80 12.33
N GLU A 64 -15.86 -3.89 13.66
CA GLU A 64 -14.85 -3.35 14.57
C GLU A 64 -13.47 -4.00 14.37
N SER A 65 -13.44 -5.33 14.21
CA SER A 65 -12.21 -6.07 13.90
C SER A 65 -11.62 -5.61 12.57
N MET A 66 -12.44 -5.38 11.55
CA MET A 66 -12.01 -4.90 10.24
C MET A 66 -11.43 -3.47 10.33
N LEU A 67 -12.07 -2.56 11.06
CA LEU A 67 -11.52 -1.21 11.29
C LEU A 67 -10.15 -1.28 11.99
N SER A 68 -10.02 -2.17 12.97
CA SER A 68 -8.77 -2.38 13.70
C SER A 68 -7.66 -2.87 12.77
N GLU A 69 -7.92 -3.91 11.96
CA GLU A 69 -6.96 -4.42 10.97
C GLU A 69 -6.57 -3.37 9.92
N LEU A 70 -7.55 -2.60 9.42
CA LEU A 70 -7.28 -1.51 8.48
C LEU A 70 -6.38 -0.43 9.10
N ALA A 71 -6.58 -0.08 10.37
CA ALA A 71 -5.77 0.93 11.05
C ALA A 71 -4.28 0.55 11.10
N TRP A 72 -3.95 -0.74 11.15
CA TRP A 72 -2.58 -1.25 11.14
C TRP A 72 -1.88 -1.21 9.78
N LEU A 73 -2.62 -0.96 8.69
CA LEU A 73 -2.05 -0.92 7.33
C LEU A 73 -1.33 0.40 7.01
N GLU A 74 -1.42 1.43 7.87
CA GLU A 74 -0.81 2.72 7.59
C GLU A 74 0.73 2.61 7.50
N CYS A 75 1.30 3.14 6.42
CA CYS A 75 2.74 3.29 6.27
C CYS A 75 3.19 4.63 6.86
N ALA A 76 4.11 4.59 7.83
CA ALA A 76 4.72 5.78 8.41
C ALA A 76 5.60 6.57 7.42
N ALA A 77 6.18 5.88 6.43
CA ALA A 77 7.08 6.45 5.43
C ALA A 77 6.98 5.72 4.08
N PRO A 78 7.47 6.30 2.98
CA PRO A 78 7.70 5.57 1.72
C PRO A 78 8.66 4.39 1.89
N CYS A 79 8.55 3.38 1.02
CA CYS A 79 9.35 2.15 1.10
C CYS A 79 10.87 2.39 1.06
N ARG A 80 11.32 3.45 0.37
CA ARG A 80 12.74 3.81 0.27
C ARG A 80 13.26 4.50 1.53
N LEU A 81 12.37 5.10 2.32
CA LEU A 81 12.66 5.80 3.57
C LEU A 81 12.35 4.94 4.80
N GLY A 82 12.42 3.61 4.67
CA GLY A 82 12.21 2.67 5.77
C GLY A 82 10.76 2.21 6.00
N GLY A 83 9.81 2.63 5.15
CA GLY A 83 8.44 2.14 5.22
C GLY A 83 8.19 0.81 4.48
N GLY A 84 6.91 0.52 4.25
CA GLY A 84 6.46 -0.73 3.64
C GLY A 84 6.63 -1.93 4.58
N LYS A 85 6.64 -3.14 4.01
CA LYS A 85 6.83 -4.37 4.78
C LYS A 85 8.19 -4.38 5.48
N THR A 86 8.24 -4.75 6.76
CA THR A 86 9.47 -4.86 7.57
C THR A 86 10.50 -5.76 6.88
N GLU A 87 10.09 -6.97 6.49
CA GLU A 87 10.93 -7.92 5.76
C GLU A 87 10.52 -7.93 4.28
N CYS A 88 11.32 -7.27 3.43
CA CYS A 88 11.02 -7.13 2.01
C CYS A 88 12.16 -7.69 1.17
N GLY A 89 12.01 -8.95 0.75
CA GLY A 89 13.04 -9.64 -0.05
C GLY A 89 13.36 -8.98 -1.40
N ILE A 90 12.50 -8.10 -1.92
CA ILE A 90 12.81 -7.29 -3.12
C ILE A 90 13.80 -6.17 -2.77
N ARG A 91 13.51 -5.41 -1.71
CA ARG A 91 14.39 -4.34 -1.20
C ARG A 91 15.74 -4.92 -0.82
N ASP A 92 15.74 -6.00 -0.05
CA ASP A 92 16.97 -6.63 0.44
C ASP A 92 17.82 -7.14 -0.73
N CYS A 93 17.18 -7.72 -1.75
CA CYS A 93 17.84 -8.16 -2.97
C CYS A 93 18.44 -7.01 -3.78
N ALA A 94 17.73 -5.89 -3.94
CA ALA A 94 18.25 -4.72 -4.65
C ALA A 94 19.45 -4.11 -3.91
N ILE A 95 19.34 -3.91 -2.60
CA ILE A 95 20.43 -3.40 -1.75
C ILE A 95 21.66 -4.32 -1.83
N ALA A 96 21.48 -5.64 -1.68
CA ALA A 96 22.58 -6.60 -1.72
C ALA A 96 23.33 -6.62 -3.07
N ARG A 97 22.65 -6.26 -4.16
CA ARG A 97 23.25 -6.17 -5.51
C ARG A 97 23.79 -4.78 -5.83
N GLY A 98 23.65 -3.82 -4.91
CA GLY A 98 24.01 -2.42 -5.14
C GLY A 98 23.10 -1.72 -6.16
N TYR A 99 21.88 -2.22 -6.36
CA TYR A 99 20.93 -1.64 -7.30
C TYR A 99 20.07 -0.55 -6.69
N GLU A 100 19.75 0.48 -7.46
CA GLU A 100 18.79 1.50 -7.05
C GLU A 100 17.35 0.98 -7.03
N GLY A 101 17.07 -0.02 -7.88
CA GLY A 101 15.82 -0.77 -7.94
C GLY A 101 15.86 -1.89 -8.97
N CYS A 102 14.76 -2.63 -9.07
CA CYS A 102 14.66 -3.82 -9.91
C CYS A 102 14.86 -3.54 -11.41
N TRP A 103 14.70 -2.29 -11.87
CA TRP A 103 14.88 -1.89 -13.26
C TRP A 103 16.33 -2.03 -13.76
N GLU A 104 17.30 -2.09 -12.84
CA GLU A 104 18.72 -2.33 -13.16
C GLU A 104 19.04 -3.82 -13.35
N CYS A 105 18.13 -4.71 -12.95
CA CYS A 105 18.34 -6.15 -13.05
C CYS A 105 18.00 -6.65 -14.47
N ALA A 106 18.98 -7.26 -15.15
CA ALA A 106 18.78 -7.86 -16.46
C ALA A 106 17.73 -9.00 -16.47
N GLU A 107 17.55 -9.67 -15.33
CA GLU A 107 16.62 -10.80 -15.15
C GLU A 107 15.24 -10.36 -14.62
N MET A 108 14.93 -9.05 -14.58
CA MET A 108 13.73 -8.56 -13.89
C MET A 108 12.42 -9.21 -14.38
N LYS A 109 12.28 -9.48 -15.68
CA LYS A 109 11.07 -10.06 -16.28
C LYS A 109 10.76 -11.46 -15.73
N GLU A 110 11.79 -12.27 -15.48
CA GLU A 110 11.65 -13.63 -14.95
C GLU A 110 11.86 -13.73 -13.42
N CYS A 111 12.02 -12.59 -12.75
CA CYS A 111 12.33 -12.57 -11.33
C CYS A 111 11.17 -13.09 -10.47
N LYS A 112 11.36 -14.26 -9.85
CA LYS A 112 10.37 -14.89 -8.96
C LYS A 112 9.98 -14.02 -7.76
N ARG A 113 10.86 -13.13 -7.29
CA ARG A 113 10.56 -12.20 -6.19
C ARG A 113 9.50 -11.16 -6.57
N LEU A 114 9.35 -10.85 -7.85
CA LEU A 114 8.33 -9.92 -8.35
C LEU A 114 6.99 -10.59 -8.63
N MET A 115 6.92 -11.93 -8.69
CA MET A 115 5.68 -12.65 -9.01
C MET A 115 4.50 -12.31 -8.07
N PRO A 116 4.67 -12.22 -6.74
CA PRO A 116 3.56 -11.83 -5.86
C PRO A 116 3.03 -10.42 -6.18
N LEU A 117 3.92 -9.49 -6.53
CA LEU A 117 3.53 -8.16 -6.93
C LEU A 117 2.81 -8.15 -8.27
N ARG A 118 3.24 -8.95 -9.25
CA ARG A 118 2.52 -9.10 -10.53
C ARG A 118 1.13 -9.69 -10.35
N ALA A 119 0.97 -10.64 -9.44
CA ALA A 119 -0.33 -11.22 -9.13
C ALA A 119 -1.30 -10.19 -8.53
N PHE A 120 -0.80 -9.23 -7.76
CA PHE A 120 -1.62 -8.27 -7.03
C PHE A 120 -1.79 -6.92 -7.76
N HIS A 121 -0.76 -6.46 -8.47
CA HIS A 121 -0.71 -5.17 -9.18
C HIS A 121 -0.80 -5.32 -10.71
N GLY A 122 -0.87 -6.55 -11.23
CA GLY A 122 -0.97 -6.82 -12.66
C GLY A 122 0.27 -6.40 -13.45
N ARG A 123 0.04 -5.92 -14.69
CA ARG A 123 1.10 -5.52 -15.62
C ARG A 123 1.88 -4.28 -15.19
N THR A 124 1.32 -3.48 -14.27
CA THR A 124 1.92 -2.23 -13.81
C THR A 124 3.31 -2.40 -13.23
N ILE A 125 3.63 -3.56 -12.64
CA ILE A 125 5.00 -3.84 -12.18
C ILE A 125 5.98 -3.79 -13.35
N ASP A 126 5.69 -4.50 -14.43
CA ASP A 126 6.60 -4.59 -15.56
C ASP A 126 6.63 -3.30 -16.38
N GLU A 127 5.46 -2.64 -16.53
CA GLU A 127 5.33 -1.35 -17.22
C GLU A 127 6.12 -0.24 -16.49
N ASN A 128 6.01 -0.16 -15.16
CA ASN A 128 6.73 0.84 -14.38
C ASN A 128 8.24 0.58 -14.39
N LEU A 129 8.67 -0.67 -14.26
CA LEU A 129 10.10 -1.01 -14.31
C LEU A 129 10.72 -0.67 -15.67
N ASP A 130 10.00 -0.91 -16.76
CA ASP A 130 10.43 -0.49 -18.11
C ASP A 130 10.49 1.03 -18.24
N ALA A 131 9.47 1.74 -17.74
CA ALA A 131 9.43 3.20 -17.78
C ALA A 131 10.57 3.85 -16.98
N ILE A 132 10.88 3.32 -15.79
CA ILE A 132 12.01 3.78 -14.97
C ILE A 132 13.34 3.50 -15.68
N LYS A 133 13.48 2.34 -16.32
CA LYS A 133 14.69 1.99 -17.08
C LYS A 133 14.90 2.91 -18.29
N GLU A 134 13.83 3.32 -18.96
CA GLU A 134 13.88 4.17 -20.15
C GLU A 134 14.12 5.64 -19.80
N CYS A 135 13.43 6.17 -18.78
CA CYS A 135 13.36 7.60 -18.51
C CYS A 135 14.13 8.04 -17.25
N GLY A 136 14.61 7.10 -16.44
CA GLY A 136 15.21 7.38 -15.15
C GLY A 136 14.17 7.52 -14.02
N ILE A 137 14.64 7.35 -12.78
CA ILE A 137 13.80 7.33 -11.57
C ILE A 137 13.16 8.69 -11.25
N ASP A 138 13.73 9.78 -11.72
CA ASP A 138 13.24 11.12 -11.40
C ASP A 138 12.05 11.53 -12.30
N ASP A 139 11.96 10.98 -13.51
CA ASP A 139 11.03 11.45 -14.56
C ASP A 139 9.97 10.43 -15.00
N TRP A 140 9.99 9.18 -14.50
CA TRP A 140 9.10 8.12 -15.00
C TRP A 140 7.62 8.28 -14.60
N SER A 141 7.32 9.05 -13.55
CA SER A 141 5.99 9.04 -12.91
C SER A 141 4.81 9.46 -13.79
N PRO A 142 4.95 10.30 -14.83
CA PRO A 142 3.87 10.55 -15.79
C PRO A 142 3.50 9.32 -16.62
N LYS A 143 4.39 8.32 -16.73
CA LYS A 143 4.18 7.06 -17.45
C LYS A 143 3.71 5.91 -16.54
N LYS A 144 3.52 6.16 -15.24
CA LYS A 144 3.17 5.10 -14.29
C LYS A 144 1.81 4.47 -14.61
N GLY A 145 1.73 3.15 -14.50
CA GLY A 145 0.47 2.43 -14.55
C GLY A 145 -0.33 2.56 -13.24
N ASN A 146 -1.53 2.00 -13.25
CA ASN A 146 -2.44 2.03 -12.09
C ASN A 146 -1.89 1.15 -10.98
N HIS A 147 -1.69 1.72 -9.78
CA HIS A 147 -1.08 1.00 -8.65
C HIS A 147 -1.87 -0.27 -8.31
N TYR A 148 -3.21 -0.21 -8.36
CA TYR A 148 -4.08 -1.35 -8.21
C TYR A 148 -4.81 -1.63 -9.52
N PRO A 149 -5.16 -2.90 -9.83
CA PRO A 149 -5.87 -3.22 -11.07
C PRO A 149 -7.23 -2.53 -11.25
N TRP A 150 -7.81 -2.02 -10.17
CA TRP A 150 -9.10 -1.31 -10.15
C TRP A 150 -8.98 0.21 -9.96
N SER A 151 -7.75 0.72 -9.78
CA SER A 151 -7.51 2.17 -9.74
C SER A 151 -7.43 2.77 -11.13
#